data_AF-A0AAW1I9X1-F1
#
_entry.id   AF-A0AAW1I9X1-F1
#
_cell.length_a   1.000
_cell.length_b   1.000
_cell.length_c   1.000
_cell.angle_alpha   90.00
_cell.angle_beta   90.00
_cell.angle_gamma   90.00
#
_symmetry.space_group_name_H-M   'P 1'
#
loop_
_entity.id
_entity.type
_entity.pdbx_description
1 polymer ?
#
loop_
_entity_poly.entity_id
_entity_poly.type
_entity_poly.pdbx_seq_one_letter_code
_entity_poly.pdbx_strand_id
1 'polypeptide(L)'
;MECNMEEIIDEMNERQIRKKNIILFGVREQSDDLDDDARAAAENVEVSLILKSVAPDVEQSNWKIFRLGKLLAAQARSSPIKAIMDNEEIAYAAMRKAKTLTNIPKYKNV
;
A
#
# COMPACT_ATOMS: atom_id res chain seq x y z
N MET A 1 14.29 -34.38 6.35
CA MET A 1 13.96 -33.01 5.92
C MET A 1 14.69 -32.09 6.87
N GLU A 2 15.90 -31.68 6.50
CA GLU A 2 16.67 -30.74 7.31
C GLU A 2 16.05 -29.36 7.14
N CYS A 3 15.69 -28.72 8.25
CA CYS A 3 15.25 -27.34 8.26
C CYS A 3 16.50 -26.49 8.03
N ASN A 4 16.65 -25.92 6.83
CA ASN A 4 17.79 -25.10 6.50
C ASN A 4 17.74 -23.82 7.34
N MET A 5 18.62 -23.71 8.34
CA MET A 5 18.60 -22.59 9.29
C MET A 5 18.77 -21.23 8.61
N GLU A 6 19.47 -21.19 7.48
CA GLU A 6 19.63 -19.99 6.66
C GLU A 6 18.29 -19.53 6.07
N GLU A 7 17.49 -20.45 5.53
CA GLU A 7 16.16 -20.14 4.98
C GLU A 7 15.22 -19.56 6.06
N ILE A 8 15.32 -20.04 7.29
CA ILE A 8 14.54 -19.51 8.42
C ILE A 8 14.96 -18.07 8.73
N ILE A 9 16.27 -17.82 8.80
CA ILE A 9 16.81 -16.48 9.09
C ILE A 9 16.40 -15.50 8.00
N ASP A 10 16.47 -15.91 6.73
CA ASP A 10 16.06 -15.10 5.59
C ASP A 10 14.56 -14.78 5.63
N GLU A 11 13.70 -15.78 5.86
CA GLU A 11 12.25 -15.54 5.99
C GLU A 11 11.93 -14.56 7.12
N MET A 12 12.59 -14.73 8.27
CA MET A 12 12.41 -13.85 9.42
C MET A 12 12.82 -12.41 9.08
N ASN A 13 13.96 -12.23 8.41
CA ASN A 13 14.44 -10.91 7.98
C ASN A 13 13.49 -10.26 6.99
N GLU A 14 13.03 -11.01 5.98
CA GLU A 14 12.04 -10.53 5.01
C GLU A 14 10.72 -10.15 5.70
N ARG A 15 10.29 -10.94 6.69
CA ARG A 15 9.10 -10.64 7.47
C ARG A 15 9.28 -9.34 8.27
N GLN A 16 10.46 -9.11 8.86
CA GLN A 16 10.74 -7.86 9.56
C GLN A 16 10.68 -6.66 8.61
N ILE A 17 11.28 -6.79 7.42
CA ILE A 17 11.25 -5.74 6.39
C ILE A 17 9.81 -5.45 5.93
N ARG A 18 8.93 -6.47 5.89
CA ARG A 18 7.55 -6.32 5.42
C ARG A 18 6.61 -5.63 6.40
N LYS A 19 6.96 -5.48 7.68
CA LYS A 19 6.10 -4.88 8.71
C LYS A 19 5.74 -3.42 8.47
N LYS A 20 6.59 -2.67 7.77
CA LYS A 20 6.32 -1.28 7.36
C LYS A 20 5.48 -1.17 6.09
N ASN A 21 5.07 -2.29 5.48
CA ASN A 21 4.30 -2.28 4.25
C ASN A 21 2.80 -2.31 4.56
N ILE A 22 2.03 -1.49 3.86
CA ILE A 22 0.57 -1.54 3.78
C ILE A 22 0.19 -1.98 2.37
N ILE A 23 -0.78 -2.88 2.27
CA ILE A 23 -1.38 -3.27 0.99
C ILE A 23 -2.79 -2.69 0.93
N LEU A 24 -3.04 -1.85 -0.08
CA LEU A 24 -4.34 -1.25 -0.34
C LEU A 24 -5.02 -2.01 -1.48
N PHE A 25 -6.29 -2.35 -1.29
CA PHE A 25 -7.13 -2.97 -2.29
C PHE A 25 -8.22 -2.00 -2.73
N GLY A 26 -8.81 -2.21 -3.91
CA GLY A 26 -9.95 -1.40 -4.36
C GLY A 26 -9.63 0.04 -4.77
N VAL A 27 -8.37 0.48 -4.69
CA VAL A 27 -7.93 1.76 -5.26
C VAL A 27 -8.05 1.69 -6.78
N ARG A 28 -8.76 2.63 -7.39
CA ARG A 28 -9.05 2.64 -8.82
C ARG A 28 -7.76 2.73 -9.62
N GLU A 29 -7.74 2.10 -10.79
CA GLU A 29 -6.63 2.26 -11.74
C GLU A 29 -6.78 3.60 -12.47
N GLN A 30 -5.65 4.26 -12.70
CA GLN A 30 -5.60 5.50 -13.47
C GLN A 30 -5.76 5.18 -14.96
N SER A 31 -6.25 6.17 -15.74
CA SER A 31 -6.48 5.98 -17.18
C SER A 31 -5.19 5.59 -17.91
N ASP A 32 -5.33 4.78 -18.95
CA ASP A 32 -4.25 4.44 -19.89
C ASP A 32 -3.82 5.64 -20.74
N ASP A 33 -4.58 6.73 -20.73
CA ASP A 33 -4.26 7.97 -21.44
C ASP A 33 -3.15 8.80 -20.77
N LEU A 34 -2.78 8.46 -19.52
CA LEU A 34 -1.70 9.11 -18.79
C LEU A 34 -0.38 8.36 -19.02
N ASP A 35 0.72 9.10 -19.13
CA ASP A 35 2.05 8.51 -19.09
C ASP A 35 2.35 7.88 -17.71
N ASP A 36 3.37 7.01 -17.66
CA ASP A 36 3.68 6.24 -16.45
C ASP A 36 4.03 7.12 -15.24
N ASP A 37 4.68 8.27 -15.45
CA ASP A 37 5.05 9.20 -14.38
C ASP A 37 3.81 9.93 -13.83
N ALA A 38 2.92 10.38 -14.70
CA ALA A 38 1.66 11.01 -14.33
C ALA A 38 0.73 10.03 -13.61
N ARG A 39 0.68 8.76 -14.05
CA ARG A 39 -0.04 7.68 -13.36
C ARG A 39 0.51 7.46 -11.95
N ALA A 40 1.83 7.30 -11.84
CA ALA A 40 2.48 7.12 -10.55
C ALA A 40 2.25 8.31 -9.60
N ALA A 41 2.31 9.54 -10.11
CA ALA A 41 2.04 10.75 -9.32
C ALA A 41 0.58 10.80 -8.83
N ALA A 42 -0.39 10.49 -9.69
CA ALA A 42 -1.80 10.46 -9.32
C ALA A 42 -2.10 9.40 -8.24
N GLU A 43 -1.52 8.20 -8.40
CA GLU A 43 -1.63 7.13 -7.40
C GLU A 43 -0.98 7.51 -6.06
N ASN A 44 0.21 8.12 -6.12
CA ASN A 44 0.89 8.63 -4.93
C ASN A 44 -0.01 9.62 -4.17
N VAL A 45 -0.64 10.56 -4.88
CA VAL A 45 -1.55 11.55 -4.28
C VAL A 45 -2.78 10.86 -3.67
N GLU A 46 -3.43 9.96 -4.39
CA GLU A 46 -4.64 9.27 -3.89
C GLU A 46 -4.35 8.43 -2.65
N VAL A 47 -3.30 7.61 -2.69
CA VAL A 47 -2.89 6.77 -1.56
C VAL A 47 -2.44 7.63 -0.38
N SER A 48 -1.76 8.75 -0.64
CA SER A 48 -1.38 9.71 0.38
C SER A 48 -2.59 10.31 1.09
N LEU A 49 -3.67 10.60 0.36
CA LEU A 49 -4.92 11.10 0.94
C LEU A 49 -5.63 10.03 1.77
N ILE A 50 -5.69 8.79 1.29
CA ILE A 50 -6.27 7.66 2.04
C ILE A 50 -5.53 7.48 3.37
N LEU A 51 -4.20 7.42 3.32
CA LEU A 51 -3.38 7.19 4.51
C LEU A 51 -3.44 8.39 5.49
N LYS A 52 -3.48 9.64 5.01
CA LYS A 52 -3.71 10.82 5.87
C LYS A 52 -5.08 10.81 6.53
N SER A 53 -6.09 10.23 5.89
CA SER A 53 -7.44 10.16 6.48
C SER A 53 -7.52 9.20 7.68
N VAL A 54 -6.64 8.19 7.74
CA VAL A 54 -6.56 7.25 8.86
C VAL A 54 -5.45 7.60 9.85
N ALA A 55 -4.38 8.25 9.40
CA ALA A 55 -3.23 8.63 10.21
C ALA A 55 -2.82 10.08 9.91
N PRO A 56 -3.62 11.08 10.32
CA PRO A 56 -3.38 12.48 9.98
C PRO A 56 -2.12 13.06 10.62
N ASP A 57 -1.71 12.53 11.77
CA ASP A 57 -0.57 13.01 12.54
C ASP A 57 0.79 12.52 12.00
N VAL A 58 0.79 11.76 10.90
CA VAL A 58 2.00 11.19 10.33
C VAL A 58 2.51 12.03 9.17
N GLU A 59 3.74 12.52 9.30
CA GLU A 59 4.42 13.20 8.21
C GLU A 59 4.82 12.24 7.08
N GLN A 60 4.51 12.64 5.85
CA GLN A 60 4.88 11.91 4.63
C GLN A 60 6.26 12.37 4.17
N SER A 61 7.31 11.83 4.76
CA SER A 61 8.68 12.20 4.36
C SER A 61 9.25 11.26 3.31
N ASN A 62 9.00 9.94 3.39
CA ASN A 62 9.70 8.95 2.56
C ASN A 62 8.85 7.74 2.12
N TRP A 63 7.53 7.90 2.02
CA TRP A 63 6.67 6.78 1.63
C TRP A 63 6.91 6.39 0.18
N LYS A 64 7.09 5.08 -0.07
CA LYS A 64 7.20 4.53 -1.42
C LYS A 64 5.90 3.85 -1.78
N ILE A 65 5.24 4.31 -2.83
CA ILE A 65 3.94 3.79 -3.27
C ILE A 65 4.10 3.28 -4.70
N PHE A 66 3.66 2.05 -4.94
CA PHE A 66 3.66 1.45 -6.26
C PHE A 66 2.63 0.33 -6.35
N ARG A 67 2.04 0.18 -7.53
CA ARG A 67 1.09 -0.88 -7.82
C ARG A 67 1.80 -2.23 -7.95
N LEU A 68 1.17 -3.28 -7.43
CA LEU A 68 1.67 -4.65 -7.51
C LEU A 68 1.08 -5.37 -8.72
N GLY A 69 1.92 -6.10 -9.44
CA GLY A 69 1.51 -6.88 -10.61
C GLY A 69 1.50 -6.07 -11.90
N LYS A 70 1.05 -6.72 -12.98
CA LYS A 70 0.89 -6.09 -14.29
C LYS A 70 -0.54 -5.63 -14.46
N LEU A 71 -0.74 -4.50 -15.13
CA LEU A 71 -2.05 -4.06 -15.59
C LEU A 71 -2.62 -5.14 -16.51
N LEU A 72 -3.67 -5.81 -16.06
CA LEU A 72 -4.37 -6.81 -16.85
C LEU A 72 -5.75 -6.23 -17.18
N ALA A 73 -5.92 -5.76 -18.42
CA ALA A 73 -7.18 -5.18 -18.92
C ALA A 73 -8.42 -6.09 -18.72
N ALA A 74 -8.21 -7.40 -18.52
CA ALA A 74 -9.26 -8.38 -18.28
C ALA A 74 -9.61 -8.61 -16.81
N GLN A 75 -8.94 -7.97 -15.85
CA GLN A 75 -9.23 -8.15 -14.43
C GLN A 75 -10.40 -7.27 -13.98
N ALA A 76 -11.42 -7.90 -13.40
CA ALA A 76 -12.56 -7.22 -12.78
C ALA A 76 -12.19 -6.45 -11.49
N ARG A 77 -10.95 -6.58 -11.00
CA ARG A 77 -10.48 -5.95 -9.78
C ARG A 77 -9.20 -5.18 -10.07
N SER A 78 -9.12 -3.97 -9.53
CA SER A 78 -7.89 -3.19 -9.61
C SER A 78 -6.75 -3.89 -8.88
N SER A 79 -5.56 -3.75 -9.45
CA SER A 79 -4.35 -4.37 -8.88
C SER A 79 -4.02 -3.70 -7.52
N PRO A 80 -3.57 -4.46 -6.51
CA PRO A 80 -3.29 -3.89 -5.20
C PRO A 80 -2.16 -2.86 -5.25
N ILE A 81 -2.18 -1.89 -4.34
CA ILE A 81 -1.09 -0.92 -4.19
C ILE A 81 -0.29 -1.28 -2.93
N LYS A 82 1.03 -1.33 -3.05
CA LYS A 82 1.94 -1.44 -1.92
C LYS A 82 2.44 -0.05 -1.55
N ALA A 83 2.24 0.31 -0.29
CA ALA A 83 2.79 1.51 0.31
C ALA A 83 3.79 1.11 1.41
N ILE A 84 5.03 1.57 1.29
CA ILE A 84 6.10 1.31 2.26
C ILE A 84 6.26 2.55 3.13
N MET A 85 5.94 2.41 4.42
CA MET A 85 6.05 3.47 5.41
C MET A 85 7.49 3.62 5.91
N ASP A 86 7.75 4.71 6.62
CA ASP A 86 9.07 4.98 7.20
C ASP A 86 9.41 3.97 8.31
N ASN A 87 8.41 3.53 9.08
CA ASN A 87 8.56 2.56 10.17
C ASN A 87 7.30 1.69 10.38
N GLU A 88 7.43 0.65 11.22
CA GLU A 88 6.34 -0.28 11.58
C GLU A 88 5.20 0.42 12.35
N GLU A 89 5.51 1.40 13.20
CA GLU A 89 4.53 2.08 14.05
C GLU A 89 3.49 2.85 13.22
N ILE A 90 3.95 3.55 12.19
CA ILE A 90 3.09 4.27 11.23
C ILE A 90 2.17 3.28 10.51
N ALA A 91 2.75 2.19 9.99
CA ALA A 91 1.97 1.17 9.27
C ALA A 91 0.88 0.58 10.17
N TYR A 92 1.24 0.28 11.42
CA TYR A 92 0.34 -0.26 12.41
C TYR A 92 -0.76 0.73 12.82
N ALA A 93 -0.42 2.01 13.01
CA ALA A 93 -1.38 3.05 13.35
C ALA A 93 -2.43 3.25 12.24
N ALA A 94 -1.99 3.28 10.98
CA ALA A 94 -2.87 3.36 9.82
C ALA A 94 -3.78 2.13 9.73
N MET A 95 -3.23 0.92 9.89
CA MET A 95 -4.01 -0.33 9.86
C MET A 95 -5.08 -0.41 10.95
N ARG A 96 -4.78 0.02 12.18
CA ARG A 96 -5.76 0.01 13.29
C ARG A 96 -6.94 0.95 13.01
N LYS A 97 -6.68 2.07 12.33
CA LYS A 97 -7.69 3.07 12.00
C LYS A 97 -8.33 2.81 10.63
N ALA A 98 -7.87 1.83 9.85
CA ALA A 98 -8.37 1.55 8.49
C ALA A 98 -9.90 1.39 8.40
N LYS A 99 -10.55 0.85 9.45
CA LYS A 99 -12.02 0.74 9.48
C LYS A 99 -12.74 2.09 9.36
N THR A 100 -12.11 3.20 9.74
CA THR A 100 -12.72 4.54 9.62
C THR A 100 -12.87 4.98 8.16
N LEU A 101 -12.13 4.38 7.21
CA LEU A 101 -12.29 4.62 5.77
C LEU A 101 -13.70 4.31 5.28
N THR A 102 -14.39 3.36 5.92
CA THR A 102 -15.78 3.00 5.59
C THR A 102 -16.77 4.15 5.80
N ASN A 103 -16.41 5.13 6.64
CA ASN A 103 -17.21 6.32 6.89
C ASN A 103 -17.02 7.39 5.80
N ILE A 104 -16.00 7.25 4.95
CA ILE A 104 -15.73 8.16 3.83
C ILE A 104 -16.36 7.54 2.57
N PRO A 105 -17.43 8.10 2.01
CA PRO A 105 -18.15 7.48 0.88
C PRO A 105 -17.25 7.13 -0.30
N LYS A 106 -16.22 7.96 -0.57
CA LYS A 106 -15.23 7.74 -1.63
C LYS A 106 -14.37 6.49 -1.40
N TYR A 107 -14.06 6.14 -0.15
CA TYR A 107 -13.13 5.07 0.22
C TYR A 107 -13.83 3.89 0.91
N LYS A 108 -15.15 3.79 0.80
CA LYS A 108 -15.95 2.75 1.45
C LYS A 108 -15.52 1.31 1.09
N ASN A 109 -14.98 1.15 -0.11
CA ASN A 109 -14.57 -0.16 -0.67
C ASN A 109 -13.05 -0.34 -0.71
N VAL A 110 -12.30 0.54 -0.06
CA VAL A 110 -10.83 0.51 0.05
C VAL A 110 -10.43 -0.15 1.37
#